data_AF-A0A372GNS4-F1
#
_entry.id   AF-A0A372GNS4-F1
#
_cell.length_a   1.000
_cell.length_b   1.000
_cell.length_c   1.000
_cell.angle_alpha   90.00
_cell.angle_beta   90.00
_cell.angle_gamma   90.00
#
_symmetry.space_group_name_H-M   'P 1'
#
loop_
_entity.id
_entity.type
_entity.pdbx_description
1 polymer ?
#
loop_
_entity_poly.entity_id
_entity_poly.type
_entity_poly.pdbx_seq_one_letter_code
_entity_poly.pdbx_strand_id
1 'polypeptide(L)'
;MSESLQEAIERDTSPGAQIVRSLVLRRLGARAATAIEAGDPPPDLGLALTWFLMQNPLAPFSVTWGDGPEAAFKDGWKEDHPPVGNAEQWRSFMRWARSLGLAVRADFGGQKSALIADPTRAIEIVLGEMPSRLLADEWFRHLHSLLPVLGDSRLASVLPQVSGSVDEVPMPVVLAMRKLERMGKLKLVASDDSSNAVALRLARGDRRIGEVHILEALA
;
A
#
# COMPACT_ATOMS: atom_id res chain seq x y z
N MET A 1 -19.08 13.23 -11.21
CA MET A 1 -19.29 12.77 -9.82
C MET A 1 -18.91 13.92 -8.90
N SER A 2 -19.77 14.36 -7.98
CA SER A 2 -19.45 15.48 -7.07
C SER A 2 -18.40 15.06 -6.04
N GLU A 3 -17.56 16.01 -5.59
CA GLU A 3 -16.54 15.76 -4.56
C GLU A 3 -17.17 15.24 -3.25
N SER A 4 -18.37 15.71 -2.92
CA SER A 4 -19.16 15.25 -1.78
C SER A 4 -19.52 13.76 -1.82
N LEU A 5 -19.86 13.21 -3.00
CA LEU A 5 -20.19 11.79 -3.16
C LEU A 5 -18.92 10.94 -3.06
N GLN A 6 -17.80 11.44 -3.58
CA GLN A 6 -16.52 10.75 -3.44
C GLN A 6 -16.09 10.66 -1.98
N GLU A 7 -16.19 11.76 -1.23
CA GLU A 7 -15.90 11.75 0.21
C GLU A 7 -16.83 10.83 0.99
N ALA A 8 -18.12 10.77 0.63
CA ALA A 8 -19.06 9.85 1.24
C ALA A 8 -18.67 8.38 0.98
N ILE A 9 -18.35 8.04 -0.28
CA ILE A 9 -17.88 6.70 -0.64
C ILE A 9 -16.56 6.38 0.07
N GLU A 10 -15.63 7.32 0.18
CA GLU A 10 -14.40 7.07 0.89
C GLU A 10 -14.65 6.92 2.39
N ARG A 11 -15.54 7.67 3.01
CA ARG A 11 -15.84 7.56 4.44
C ARG A 11 -16.75 6.40 4.81
N ASP A 12 -17.40 5.77 3.83
CA ASP A 12 -18.28 4.62 4.08
C ASP A 12 -17.49 3.42 4.63
N THR A 13 -17.59 3.19 5.94
CA THR A 13 -17.00 2.07 6.65
C THR A 13 -17.98 0.92 6.85
N SER A 14 -19.13 0.91 6.16
CA SER A 14 -20.08 -0.19 6.26
C SER A 14 -19.42 -1.54 5.91
N PRO A 15 -19.83 -2.64 6.57
CA PRO A 15 -19.25 -3.96 6.30
C PRO A 15 -19.29 -4.35 4.81
N GLY A 16 -20.40 -4.05 4.13
CA GLY A 16 -20.54 -4.32 2.69
C GLY A 16 -19.51 -3.57 1.85
N ALA A 17 -19.31 -2.27 2.12
CA ALA A 17 -18.32 -1.48 1.39
C ALA A 17 -16.88 -1.93 1.68
N GLN A 18 -16.58 -2.38 2.90
CA GLN A 18 -15.27 -2.94 3.25
C GLN A 18 -14.99 -4.25 2.49
N ILE A 19 -15.97 -5.16 2.45
CA ILE A 19 -15.89 -6.43 1.70
C ILE A 19 -15.62 -6.17 0.23
N VAL A 20 -16.39 -5.28 -0.40
CA VAL A 20 -16.21 -4.97 -1.83
C VAL A 20 -14.82 -4.41 -2.12
N ARG A 21 -14.33 -3.46 -1.30
CA ARG A 21 -12.98 -2.89 -1.48
C ARG A 21 -11.89 -3.96 -1.34
N SER A 22 -11.98 -4.79 -0.29
CA SER A 22 -11.04 -5.91 -0.06
C SER A 22 -11.00 -6.86 -1.25
N LEU A 23 -12.17 -7.27 -1.75
CA LEU A 23 -12.29 -8.17 -2.89
C LEU A 23 -11.72 -7.56 -4.18
N VAL A 24 -12.01 -6.29 -4.47
CA VAL A 24 -11.47 -5.60 -5.64
C VAL A 24 -9.94 -5.52 -5.55
N LEU A 25 -9.41 -5.11 -4.39
CA LEU A 25 -7.97 -4.98 -4.16
C LEU A 25 -7.25 -6.33 -4.33
N ARG A 26 -7.78 -7.40 -3.72
CA ARG A 26 -7.30 -8.78 -3.87
C ARG A 26 -7.24 -9.21 -5.32
N ARG A 27 -8.34 -9.00 -6.06
CA ARG A 27 -8.44 -9.42 -7.47
C ARG A 27 -7.52 -8.63 -8.39
N LEU A 28 -7.34 -7.33 -8.15
CA LEU A 28 -6.38 -6.51 -8.90
C LEU A 28 -4.95 -7.00 -8.70
N GLY A 29 -4.53 -7.19 -7.44
CA GLY A 29 -3.20 -7.69 -7.12
C GLY A 29 -2.94 -9.10 -7.66
N ALA A 30 -3.88 -10.03 -7.42
CA ALA A 30 -3.76 -11.40 -7.90
C ALA A 30 -3.71 -11.48 -9.43
N ARG A 31 -4.55 -10.74 -10.14
CA ARG A 31 -4.53 -10.69 -11.60
C ARG A 31 -3.20 -10.18 -12.14
N ALA A 32 -2.63 -9.15 -11.53
CA ALA A 32 -1.32 -8.63 -11.93
C ALA A 32 -0.20 -9.63 -11.66
N ALA A 33 -0.20 -10.30 -10.51
CA ALA A 33 0.78 -11.33 -10.20
C ALA A 33 0.69 -12.53 -11.16
N THR A 34 -0.53 -13.01 -11.45
CA THR A 34 -0.75 -14.12 -12.40
C THR A 34 -0.32 -13.76 -13.82
N ALA A 35 -0.54 -12.52 -14.28
CA ALA A 35 -0.06 -12.09 -15.59
C ALA A 35 1.47 -12.20 -15.68
N ILE A 36 2.18 -11.74 -14.65
CA ILE A 36 3.65 -11.83 -14.59
C ILE A 36 4.12 -13.29 -14.61
N GLU A 37 3.49 -14.17 -13.84
CA GLU A 37 3.80 -15.61 -13.85
C GLU A 37 3.57 -16.26 -15.21
N ALA A 38 2.55 -15.81 -15.95
CA ALA A 38 2.25 -16.28 -17.29
C ALA A 38 3.17 -15.68 -18.37
N GLY A 39 4.01 -14.70 -18.03
CA GLY A 39 4.83 -13.94 -18.99
C GLY A 39 4.03 -12.89 -19.77
N ASP A 40 2.81 -12.58 -19.33
CA ASP A 40 1.95 -11.55 -19.92
C ASP A 40 2.22 -10.16 -19.30
N PRO A 41 1.93 -9.07 -20.03
CA PRO A 41 1.97 -7.72 -19.46
C PRO A 41 0.99 -7.58 -18.27
N PRO A 42 1.45 -7.16 -17.08
CA PRO A 42 0.56 -6.95 -15.95
C PRO A 42 -0.40 -5.77 -16.20
N PRO A 43 -1.64 -5.79 -15.66
CA PRO A 43 -2.55 -4.66 -15.78
C PRO A 43 -2.00 -3.39 -15.11
N ASP A 44 -2.04 -2.27 -15.83
CA ASP A 44 -1.48 -0.97 -15.42
C ASP A 44 -1.87 -0.54 -14.01
N LEU A 45 -3.15 -0.66 -13.64
CA LEU A 45 -3.61 -0.22 -12.32
C LEU A 45 -2.96 -1.02 -11.19
N GLY A 46 -2.81 -2.34 -11.35
CA GLY A 46 -2.15 -3.17 -10.35
C GLY A 46 -0.68 -2.79 -10.20
N LEU A 47 0.01 -2.61 -11.33
CA LEU A 47 1.41 -2.21 -11.38
C LEU A 47 1.64 -0.81 -10.77
N ALA A 48 0.82 0.17 -11.14
CA ALA A 48 0.89 1.53 -10.60
C ALA A 48 0.64 1.58 -9.09
N LEU A 49 -0.32 0.81 -8.58
CA LEU A 49 -0.60 0.75 -7.15
C LEU A 49 0.57 0.15 -6.38
N THR A 50 1.14 -0.95 -6.87
CA THR A 50 2.34 -1.56 -6.26
C THR A 50 3.49 -0.56 -6.25
N TRP A 51 3.80 0.07 -7.39
CA TRP A 51 4.88 1.05 -7.46
C TRP A 51 4.68 2.23 -6.51
N PHE A 52 3.46 2.77 -6.45
CA PHE A 52 3.11 3.87 -5.55
C PHE A 52 3.32 3.48 -4.08
N LEU A 53 3.02 2.24 -3.71
CA LEU A 53 3.23 1.70 -2.37
C LEU A 53 4.71 1.37 -2.06
N MET A 54 5.59 1.40 -3.05
CA MET A 54 7.04 1.36 -2.84
C MET A 54 7.64 2.75 -2.60
N GLN A 55 6.90 3.83 -2.87
CA GLN A 55 7.40 5.19 -2.71
C GLN A 55 7.46 5.61 -1.25
N ASN A 56 8.34 6.57 -0.96
CA ASN A 56 8.48 7.12 0.39
C ASN A 56 7.22 7.93 0.78
N PRO A 57 6.44 7.51 1.79
CA PRO A 57 5.23 8.23 2.19
C PRO A 57 5.51 9.59 2.84
N LEU A 58 6.77 9.89 3.18
CA LEU A 58 7.22 11.19 3.69
C LEU A 58 7.56 12.19 2.56
N ALA A 59 7.60 11.72 1.32
CA ALA A 59 7.72 12.53 0.11
C ALA A 59 6.47 12.35 -0.76
N PRO A 60 5.30 12.86 -0.31
CA PRO A 60 4.04 12.57 -0.96
C PRO A 60 3.91 13.24 -2.33
N PHE A 61 3.09 12.65 -3.18
CA PHE A 61 2.85 13.17 -4.52
C PHE A 61 1.87 14.33 -4.50
N SER A 62 2.05 15.31 -5.39
CA SER A 62 1.02 16.31 -5.63
C SER A 62 -0.23 15.66 -6.22
N VAL A 63 -1.41 16.19 -5.91
CA VAL A 63 -2.64 15.77 -6.61
C VAL A 63 -2.66 16.27 -8.07
N THR A 64 -1.80 17.22 -8.41
CA THR A 64 -1.67 17.77 -9.76
C THR A 64 -0.59 17.00 -10.52
N TRP A 65 -0.94 16.49 -11.71
CA TRP A 65 -0.08 15.63 -12.52
C TRP A 65 1.30 16.24 -12.82
N GLY A 66 1.35 17.48 -13.32
CA GLY A 66 2.60 18.15 -13.68
C GLY A 66 3.43 18.70 -12.51
N ASP A 67 3.03 18.44 -11.27
CA ASP A 67 3.69 18.95 -10.05
C ASP A 67 4.36 17.80 -9.28
N GLY A 68 5.20 17.03 -9.97
CA GLY A 68 5.95 15.90 -9.41
C GLY A 68 5.56 14.51 -9.93
N PRO A 69 4.27 14.09 -9.91
CA PRO A 69 3.86 12.76 -10.37
C PRO A 69 4.33 12.46 -11.80
N GLU A 70 4.18 13.40 -12.72
CA GLU A 70 4.60 13.23 -14.11
C GLU A 70 6.09 12.90 -14.24
N ALA A 71 6.94 13.66 -13.54
CA ALA A 71 8.37 13.41 -13.55
C ALA A 71 8.68 12.04 -12.95
N ALA A 72 8.05 11.67 -11.83
CA ALA A 72 8.32 10.40 -11.16
C ALA A 72 7.91 9.17 -12.00
N PHE A 73 6.76 9.22 -12.70
CA PHE A 73 6.37 8.15 -13.62
C PHE A 73 7.25 8.10 -14.88
N LYS A 74 7.69 9.25 -15.40
CA LYS A 74 8.63 9.28 -16.54
C LYS A 74 10.02 8.75 -16.13
N ASP A 75 10.50 9.11 -14.95
CA ASP A 75 11.80 8.70 -14.44
C ASP A 75 11.84 7.23 -14.05
N GLY A 76 10.72 6.68 -13.56
CA GLY A 76 10.59 5.25 -13.30
C GLY A 76 10.59 4.44 -14.59
N TRP A 77 9.81 4.82 -15.60
CA TRP A 77 9.55 4.02 -16.80
C TRP A 77 10.21 4.58 -18.06
N LYS A 78 11.48 4.99 -17.99
CA LYS A 78 12.20 5.75 -19.04
C LYS A 78 12.09 5.20 -20.47
N GLU A 79 11.99 3.89 -20.64
CA GLU A 79 11.92 3.20 -21.96
C GLU A 79 10.57 2.49 -22.19
N ASP A 80 9.67 2.53 -21.20
CA ASP A 80 8.41 1.78 -21.18
C ASP A 80 7.20 2.71 -21.26
N HIS A 81 6.03 2.12 -21.54
CA HIS A 81 4.76 2.84 -21.39
C HIS A 81 4.42 2.92 -19.89
N PRO A 82 4.51 4.08 -19.22
CA PRO A 82 4.21 4.15 -17.79
C PRO A 82 2.73 3.80 -17.57
N PRO A 83 2.38 3.09 -16.48
CA PRO A 83 1.01 2.69 -16.20
C PRO A 83 0.10 3.90 -15.89
N VAL A 84 0.71 5.07 -15.64
CA VAL A 84 0.05 6.38 -15.61
C VAL A 84 0.91 7.36 -16.42
N GLY A 85 0.39 7.85 -17.54
CA GLY A 85 1.11 8.73 -18.47
C GLY A 85 0.51 10.13 -18.62
N ASN A 86 -0.67 10.41 -18.06
CA ASN A 86 -1.33 11.71 -18.19
C ASN A 86 -2.21 12.09 -16.99
N ALA A 87 -2.73 13.33 -17.01
CA ALA A 87 -3.53 13.88 -15.93
C ALA A 87 -4.88 13.17 -15.70
N GLU A 88 -5.49 12.59 -16.73
CA GLU A 88 -6.77 11.88 -16.63
C GLU A 88 -6.59 10.51 -15.99
N GLN A 89 -5.54 9.79 -16.40
CA GLN A 89 -5.10 8.55 -15.78
C GLN A 89 -4.68 8.80 -14.33
N TRP A 90 -3.96 9.88 -14.03
CA TRP A 90 -3.57 10.24 -12.66
C TRP A 90 -4.79 10.49 -11.77
N ARG A 91 -5.79 11.26 -12.23
CA ARG A 91 -7.05 11.45 -11.48
C ARG A 91 -7.76 10.12 -11.21
N SER A 92 -7.80 9.23 -12.20
CA SER A 92 -8.42 7.92 -12.07
C SER A 92 -7.66 7.03 -11.09
N PHE A 93 -6.33 7.02 -11.17
CA PHE A 93 -5.43 6.34 -10.25
C PHE A 93 -5.65 6.81 -8.80
N MET A 94 -5.63 8.12 -8.55
CA MET A 94 -5.83 8.68 -7.21
C MET A 94 -7.16 8.25 -6.61
N ARG A 95 -8.24 8.27 -7.42
CA ARG A 95 -9.57 7.83 -6.99
C ARG A 95 -9.55 6.36 -6.58
N TRP A 96 -8.91 5.49 -7.36
CA TRP A 96 -8.78 4.07 -7.03
C TRP A 96 -7.93 3.86 -5.79
N ALA A 97 -6.74 4.47 -5.70
CA ALA A 97 -5.85 4.33 -4.55
C ALA A 97 -6.54 4.73 -3.23
N ARG A 98 -7.29 5.85 -3.23
CA ARG A 98 -8.08 6.29 -2.07
C ARG A 98 -9.24 5.35 -1.77
N SER A 99 -10.03 4.99 -2.79
CA SER A 99 -11.22 4.15 -2.62
C SER A 99 -10.87 2.75 -2.12
N LEU A 100 -9.69 2.22 -2.48
CA LEU A 100 -9.19 0.91 -2.03
C LEU A 100 -8.47 0.99 -0.67
N GLY A 101 -8.37 2.17 -0.06
CA GLY A 101 -7.74 2.34 1.25
C GLY A 101 -6.20 2.26 1.23
N LEU A 102 -5.59 2.57 0.08
CA LEU A 102 -4.14 2.56 -0.16
C LEU A 102 -3.51 3.95 -0.11
N ALA A 103 -4.33 5.01 -0.14
CA ALA A 103 -3.86 6.38 -0.12
C ALA A 103 -4.79 7.28 0.70
N VAL A 104 -4.20 8.34 1.26
CA VAL A 104 -4.93 9.44 1.88
C VAL A 104 -4.58 10.76 1.19
N ARG A 105 -5.58 11.63 1.04
CA ARG A 105 -5.37 13.02 0.62
C ARG A 105 -5.15 13.86 1.87
N ALA A 106 -4.06 14.62 1.90
CA ALA A 106 -3.78 15.60 2.94
C ALA A 106 -3.74 17.00 2.33
N ASP A 107 -4.47 17.92 2.93
CA ASP A 107 -4.45 19.32 2.54
C ASP A 107 -3.55 20.09 3.50
N PHE A 108 -2.43 20.62 2.97
CA PHE A 108 -1.56 21.50 3.73
C PHE A 108 -2.07 22.93 3.57
N GLY A 109 -2.41 23.59 4.68
CA GLY A 109 -3.01 24.93 4.68
C GLY A 109 -2.22 25.89 3.79
N GLY A 110 -2.81 26.30 2.67
CA GLY A 110 -2.20 27.26 1.74
C GLY A 110 -2.12 26.89 0.25
N GLN A 111 -2.70 25.76 -0.22
CA GLN A 111 -3.05 25.40 -1.63
C GLN A 111 -2.52 24.04 -2.11
N LYS A 112 -1.56 23.41 -1.41
CA LYS A 112 -0.99 22.13 -1.87
C LYS A 112 -1.68 20.94 -1.21
N SER A 113 -2.56 20.28 -1.95
CA SER A 113 -3.05 18.94 -1.62
C SER A 113 -2.04 17.90 -2.05
N ALA A 114 -1.76 16.92 -1.19
CA ALA A 114 -0.87 15.80 -1.50
C ALA A 114 -1.58 14.46 -1.34
N LEU A 115 -1.15 13.49 -2.14
CA LEU A 115 -1.52 12.09 -2.07
C LEU A 115 -0.40 11.33 -1.36
N ILE A 116 -0.73 10.75 -0.20
CA ILE A 116 0.19 10.00 0.65
C ILE A 116 -0.11 8.51 0.50
N ALA A 117 0.91 7.70 0.23
CA ALA A 117 0.80 6.24 0.27
C ALA A 117 0.56 5.78 1.71
N ASP A 118 -0.62 5.21 1.96
CA ASP A 118 -1.08 4.85 3.30
C ASP A 118 -2.06 3.67 3.23
N PRO A 119 -1.56 2.42 3.28
CA PRO A 119 -2.39 1.23 3.23
C PRO A 119 -3.05 0.87 4.57
N THR A 120 -3.04 1.75 5.58
CA THR A 120 -3.57 1.48 6.92
C THR A 120 -4.97 0.88 6.88
N ARG A 121 -5.87 1.47 6.09
CA ARG A 121 -7.25 1.00 5.98
C ARG A 121 -7.36 -0.32 5.24
N ALA A 122 -6.62 -0.50 4.15
CA ALA A 122 -6.61 -1.76 3.41
C ALA A 122 -6.15 -2.93 4.30
N ILE A 123 -5.12 -2.70 5.12
CA ILE A 123 -4.61 -3.68 6.08
C ILE A 123 -5.65 -3.92 7.20
N GLU A 124 -6.25 -2.86 7.75
CA GLU A 124 -7.27 -2.97 8.80
C GLU A 124 -8.43 -3.89 8.40
N ILE A 125 -8.93 -3.73 7.16
CA ILE A 125 -10.06 -4.51 6.64
C ILE A 125 -9.77 -6.02 6.65
N VAL A 126 -8.52 -6.42 6.42
CA VAL A 126 -8.14 -7.85 6.33
C VAL A 126 -7.68 -8.43 7.67
N LEU A 127 -7.55 -7.63 8.74
CA LEU A 127 -7.07 -8.11 10.04
C LEU A 127 -7.92 -9.25 10.61
N GLY A 128 -9.24 -9.24 10.36
CA GLY A 128 -10.12 -10.31 10.83
C GLY A 128 -9.91 -11.68 10.16
N GLU A 129 -9.19 -11.72 9.04
CA GLU A 129 -8.83 -12.95 8.32
C GLU A 129 -7.41 -13.41 8.65
N MET A 130 -6.61 -12.55 9.28
CA MET A 130 -5.24 -12.84 9.66
C MET A 130 -5.21 -13.64 10.97
N PRO A 131 -4.26 -14.57 11.16
CA PRO A 131 -4.07 -15.23 12.45
C PRO A 131 -3.77 -14.23 13.57
N SER A 132 -4.34 -14.45 14.76
CA SER A 132 -4.24 -13.53 15.89
C SER A 132 -2.82 -13.33 16.43
N ARG A 133 -1.95 -14.31 16.24
CA ARG A 133 -0.52 -14.23 16.58
C ARG A 133 0.28 -15.03 15.57
N LEU A 134 1.34 -14.43 15.05
CA LEU A 134 2.21 -15.07 14.07
C LEU A 134 3.64 -14.49 14.14
N LEU A 135 4.63 -15.26 13.65
CA LEU A 135 5.97 -14.74 13.41
C LEU A 135 5.93 -13.61 12.37
N ALA A 136 6.81 -12.62 12.51
CA ALA A 136 6.74 -11.41 11.70
C ALA A 136 6.92 -11.69 10.19
N ASP A 137 7.85 -12.56 9.81
CA ASP A 137 8.10 -12.94 8.42
C ASP A 137 6.91 -13.68 7.81
N GLU A 138 6.34 -14.63 8.54
CA GLU A 138 5.14 -15.35 8.13
C GLU A 138 3.94 -14.40 8.02
N TRP A 139 3.89 -13.36 8.87
CA TRP A 139 2.76 -12.43 8.92
C TRP A 139 2.76 -11.54 7.69
N PHE A 140 3.92 -11.00 7.32
CA PHE A 140 4.06 -10.25 6.07
C PHE A 140 3.84 -11.13 4.84
N ARG A 141 4.29 -12.40 4.86
CA ARG A 141 4.00 -13.36 3.79
C ARG A 141 2.50 -13.57 3.61
N HIS A 142 1.75 -13.73 4.71
CA HIS A 142 0.30 -13.87 4.67
C HIS A 142 -0.38 -12.56 4.20
N LEU A 143 0.09 -11.41 4.69
CA LEU A 143 -0.40 -10.10 4.25
C LEU A 143 -0.20 -9.91 2.74
N HIS A 144 0.97 -10.23 2.20
CA HIS A 144 1.25 -10.09 0.77
C HIS A 144 0.45 -11.09 -0.06
N SER A 145 0.16 -12.28 0.47
CA SER A 145 -0.75 -13.23 -0.19
C SER A 145 -2.18 -12.67 -0.29
N LEU A 146 -2.68 -12.03 0.77
CA LEU A 146 -4.00 -11.40 0.76
C LEU A 146 -4.03 -10.11 -0.06
N LEU A 147 -3.01 -9.25 0.05
CA LEU A 147 -2.95 -7.95 -0.59
C LEU A 147 -1.65 -7.82 -1.40
N PRO A 148 -1.56 -8.43 -2.60
CA PRO A 148 -0.30 -8.53 -3.35
C PRO A 148 0.39 -7.19 -3.65
N VAL A 149 -0.39 -6.13 -3.89
CA VAL A 149 0.16 -4.80 -4.17
C VAL A 149 0.98 -4.20 -3.01
N LEU A 150 0.89 -4.77 -1.80
CA LEU A 150 1.63 -4.29 -0.62
C LEU A 150 3.08 -4.78 -0.58
N GLY A 151 3.51 -5.72 -1.43
CA GLY A 151 4.87 -6.25 -1.38
C GLY A 151 5.06 -7.68 -1.89
N ASP A 152 4.15 -8.19 -2.72
CA ASP A 152 4.38 -9.48 -3.38
C ASP A 152 5.61 -9.39 -4.29
N SER A 153 6.55 -10.33 -4.12
CA SER A 153 7.85 -10.30 -4.80
C SER A 153 7.72 -10.40 -6.32
N ARG A 154 6.67 -11.07 -6.84
CA ARG A 154 6.42 -11.16 -8.29
C ARG A 154 6.13 -9.77 -8.84
N LEU A 155 5.26 -9.01 -8.17
CA LEU A 155 4.94 -7.64 -8.56
C LEU A 155 6.14 -6.72 -8.39
N ALA A 156 6.87 -6.83 -7.27
CA ALA A 156 8.05 -6.01 -7.02
C ALA A 156 9.18 -6.25 -8.04
N SER A 157 9.33 -7.50 -8.52
CA SER A 157 10.41 -7.88 -9.45
C SER A 157 10.33 -7.21 -10.83
N VAL A 158 9.15 -6.75 -11.23
CA VAL A 158 8.92 -6.08 -12.53
C VAL A 158 8.81 -4.57 -12.39
N LEU A 159 8.92 -4.02 -11.18
CA LEU A 159 8.88 -2.58 -10.98
C LEU A 159 10.19 -1.93 -11.45
N PRO A 160 10.13 -0.70 -11.98
CA PRO A 160 11.34 0.07 -12.25
C PRO A 160 12.08 0.35 -10.94
N GLN A 161 13.41 0.39 -11.02
CA GLN A 161 14.35 0.39 -9.87
C GLN A 161 13.77 1.04 -8.61
N VAL A 162 13.35 0.19 -7.69
CA VAL A 162 12.90 0.60 -6.36
C VAL A 162 14.14 0.72 -5.49
N SER A 163 14.30 1.85 -4.79
CA SER A 163 15.36 2.03 -3.80
C SER A 163 15.07 1.14 -2.57
N GLY A 164 15.52 -0.12 -2.60
CA GLY A 164 15.33 -1.10 -1.52
C GLY A 164 15.55 -2.54 -2.01
N SER A 165 15.81 -3.48 -1.12
CA SER A 165 15.77 -4.91 -1.50
C SER A 165 14.32 -5.37 -1.65
N VAL A 166 14.08 -6.33 -2.55
CA VAL A 166 12.75 -6.95 -2.76
C VAL A 166 12.21 -7.61 -1.48
N ASP A 167 13.10 -7.94 -0.54
CA ASP A 167 12.79 -8.61 0.72
C ASP A 167 12.46 -7.64 1.87
N GLU A 168 12.57 -6.33 1.65
CA GLU A 168 12.26 -5.32 2.67
C GLU A 168 10.77 -4.95 2.68
N VAL A 169 10.22 -4.79 3.89
CA VAL A 169 8.83 -4.32 4.05
C VAL A 169 8.72 -2.88 3.56
N PRO A 170 7.83 -2.56 2.60
CA PRO A 170 7.73 -1.22 2.04
C PRO A 170 7.38 -0.17 3.09
N MET A 171 7.97 1.03 2.97
CA MET A 171 7.82 2.09 3.96
C MET A 171 6.36 2.49 4.25
N PRO A 172 5.45 2.58 3.24
CA PRO A 172 4.01 2.78 3.49
C PRO A 172 3.38 1.68 4.34
N VAL A 173 3.78 0.42 4.15
CA VAL A 173 3.32 -0.71 4.97
C VAL A 173 3.86 -0.56 6.40
N VAL A 174 5.14 -0.23 6.58
CA VAL A 174 5.70 0.01 7.91
C VAL A 174 4.96 1.15 8.64
N LEU A 175 4.67 2.25 7.94
CA LEU A 175 3.90 3.37 8.48
C LEU A 175 2.50 2.93 8.91
N ALA A 176 1.83 2.12 8.09
CA ALA A 176 0.52 1.57 8.38
C ALA A 176 0.53 0.65 9.62
N MET A 177 1.52 -0.25 9.73
CA MET A 177 1.68 -1.10 10.92
C MET A 177 1.85 -0.29 12.20
N ARG A 178 2.63 0.80 12.17
CA ARG A 178 2.77 1.71 13.32
C ARG A 178 1.48 2.49 13.63
N LYS A 179 0.68 2.84 12.62
CA LYS A 179 -0.63 3.46 12.83
C LYS A 179 -1.58 2.47 13.51
N LEU A 180 -1.65 1.24 13.03
CA LEU A 180 -2.48 0.18 13.61
C LEU A 180 -2.06 -0.19 15.04
N GLU A 181 -0.75 -0.20 15.34
CA GLU A 181 -0.24 -0.38 16.70
C GLU A 181 -0.71 0.77 17.62
N ARG A 182 -0.57 2.03 17.18
CA ARG A 182 -1.06 3.20 17.93
C ARG A 182 -2.59 3.22 18.10
N MET A 183 -3.33 2.65 17.15
CA MET A 183 -4.78 2.48 17.21
C MET A 183 -5.21 1.31 18.11
N GLY A 184 -4.27 0.54 18.67
CA GLY A 184 -4.58 -0.61 19.51
C GLY A 184 -5.18 -1.79 18.74
N LYS A 185 -4.96 -1.87 17.42
CA LYS A 185 -5.41 -2.99 16.56
C LYS A 185 -4.37 -4.09 16.45
N LEU A 186 -3.11 -3.73 16.63
CA LEU A 186 -1.97 -4.64 16.55
C LEU A 186 -1.01 -4.37 17.71
N LYS A 187 -0.17 -5.34 18.02
CA LYS A 187 1.01 -5.19 18.87
C LYS A 187 2.20 -5.81 18.13
N LEU A 188 3.25 -5.01 17.95
CA LEU A 188 4.48 -5.45 17.29
C LEU A 188 5.49 -5.86 18.37
N VAL A 189 5.82 -7.14 18.46
CA VAL A 189 6.72 -7.64 19.50
C VAL A 189 8.15 -7.59 19.00
N ALA A 190 9.01 -6.87 19.71
CA ALA A 190 10.44 -6.80 19.41
C ALA A 190 11.09 -8.19 19.60
N SER A 191 12.10 -8.48 18.80
CA SER A 191 12.92 -9.68 18.95
C SER A 191 14.39 -9.31 18.81
N ASP A 192 15.19 -9.82 19.74
CA ASP A 192 16.65 -9.75 19.70
C ASP A 192 17.23 -10.97 18.93
N ASP A 193 16.43 -12.02 18.74
CA ASP A 193 16.78 -13.19 17.93
C ASP A 193 16.64 -12.87 16.44
N SER A 194 17.74 -13.09 15.70
CA SER A 194 17.88 -12.67 14.30
C SER A 194 17.24 -13.60 13.28
N SER A 195 16.92 -14.85 13.65
CA SER A 195 16.47 -15.89 12.71
C SER A 195 15.14 -15.56 12.04
N ASN A 196 14.21 -14.93 12.77
CA ASN A 196 12.86 -14.60 12.26
C ASN A 196 12.52 -13.11 12.40
N ALA A 197 13.52 -12.27 12.67
CA ALA A 197 13.29 -10.85 12.91
C ALA A 197 13.21 -10.05 11.61
N VAL A 198 12.06 -9.40 11.39
CA VAL A 198 11.83 -8.47 10.27
C VAL A 198 12.20 -7.05 10.68
N ALA A 199 13.00 -6.38 9.84
CA ALA A 199 13.39 -4.99 10.06
C ALA A 199 12.32 -4.02 9.52
N LEU A 200 11.75 -3.21 10.40
CA LEU A 200 10.80 -2.15 10.07
C LEU A 200 11.53 -0.81 10.03
N ARG A 201 11.89 -0.37 8.82
CA ARG A 201 12.64 0.87 8.60
C ARG A 201 11.71 2.05 8.32
N LEU A 202 11.89 3.13 9.08
CA LEU A 202 11.31 4.44 8.81
C LEU A 202 12.42 5.49 8.93
N ALA A 203 12.23 6.67 8.34
CA ALA A 203 13.23 7.74 8.36
C ALA A 203 13.74 8.15 9.77
N ARG A 204 13.03 7.79 10.85
CA ARG A 204 13.39 8.11 12.24
C ARG A 204 13.86 6.90 13.06
N GLY A 205 14.20 5.78 12.42
CA GLY A 205 14.86 4.64 13.06
C GLY A 205 14.31 3.28 12.66
N ASP A 206 15.14 2.28 12.90
CA ASP A 206 14.88 0.88 12.59
C ASP A 206 14.36 0.15 13.84
N ARG A 207 13.28 -0.63 13.68
CA ARG A 207 12.77 -1.52 14.73
C ARG A 207 12.75 -2.94 14.19
N ARG A 208 13.39 -3.88 14.87
CA ARG A 208 13.28 -5.30 14.55
C ARG A 208 12.11 -5.90 15.32
N ILE A 209 11.28 -6.67 14.64
CA ILE A 209 10.13 -7.35 15.24
C ILE A 209 10.21 -8.85 14.94
N GLY A 210 9.88 -9.68 15.93
CA GLY A 210 9.82 -11.14 15.76
C GLY A 210 8.40 -11.67 15.62
N GLU A 211 7.40 -10.96 16.15
CA GLU A 211 6.00 -11.38 16.08
C GLU A 211 5.07 -10.19 15.89
N VAL A 212 3.90 -10.48 15.29
CA VAL A 212 2.78 -9.56 15.17
C VAL A 212 1.57 -10.18 15.86
N HIS A 213 0.99 -9.45 16.81
CA HIS A 213 -0.24 -9.86 17.50
C HIS A 213 -1.38 -8.95 17.06
N ILE A 214 -2.52 -9.53 16.72
CA ILE A 214 -3.76 -8.81 16.46
C ILE A 214 -4.47 -8.69 17.80
N LEU A 215 -4.76 -7.45 18.16
CA LEU A 215 -5.53 -7.15 19.35
C LEU A 215 -6.99 -7.18 18.89
N GLU A 216 -7.72 -8.23 19.26
CA GLU A 216 -9.16 -8.29 18.99
C GLU A 216 -9.78 -6.98 19.45
N ALA A 217 -10.52 -6.32 18.55
CA ALA A 217 -11.38 -5.24 18.97
C ALA A 217 -12.33 -5.83 20.02
N LEU A 218 -12.27 -5.32 21.26
CA LEU A 218 -13.41 -5.38 22.16
C LEU A 218 -14.63 -4.97 21.32
N ALA A 219 -15.54 -5.92 21.15
CA ALA A 219 -16.74 -5.80 20.34
C ALA A 219 -17.55 -4.55 20.67
#